data_AF-A0A661X0X5-F1
#
_entry.id   AF-A0A661X0X5-F1
#
_cell.length_a   1.000
_cell.length_b   1.000
_cell.length_c   1.000
_cell.angle_alpha   90.00
_cell.angle_beta   90.00
_cell.angle_gamma   90.00
#
_symmetry.space_group_name_H-M   'P 1'
#
loop_
_entity.id
_entity.type
_entity.pdbx_description
1 polymer ?
#
loop_
_entity_poly.entity_id
_entity_poly.type
_entity_poly.pdbx_seq_one_letter_code
_entity_poly.pdbx_strand_id
1 'polypeptide(L)'
;MKFVCPITHSKKFRKQHPFCPWFHPTFTKGNGCTAYLRADTNIREKIPYQTKEFTNVYNMRSSSERLFSRLLSLTMRNLPVKGINAVSNHCTLAHITCLGIALAACKTGHRDKARYIKSFLPNLYHQIVNDQNP
;
A
#
# COMPACT_ATOMS: atom_id res chain seq x y z
N MET A 1 17.01 -20.20 3.54
CA MET A 1 17.44 -21.63 3.52
C MET A 1 16.22 -22.51 3.29
N LYS A 2 16.30 -23.61 2.53
CA LYS A 2 15.13 -24.47 2.25
C LYS A 2 15.24 -25.76 3.05
N PHE A 3 14.28 -26.00 3.95
CA PHE A 3 14.06 -27.31 4.54
C PHE A 3 13.33 -28.20 3.54
N VAL A 4 13.85 -29.41 3.35
CA VAL A 4 13.24 -30.45 2.53
C VAL A 4 13.12 -31.72 3.36
N CYS A 5 12.04 -32.48 3.15
CA CYS A 5 11.80 -33.70 3.89
C CYS A 5 12.97 -34.68 3.77
N PRO A 6 13.61 -35.07 4.89
CA PRO A 6 14.77 -35.95 4.85
C PRO A 6 14.42 -37.37 4.40
N ILE A 7 13.20 -37.84 4.68
CA ILE A 7 12.72 -39.16 4.25
C ILE A 7 12.64 -39.26 2.71
N THR A 8 12.14 -38.21 2.07
CA THR A 8 12.04 -38.17 0.60
C THR A 8 13.39 -37.92 -0.04
N HIS A 9 14.19 -36.98 0.48
CA HIS A 9 15.43 -36.55 -0.18
C HIS A 9 16.69 -37.36 0.18
N SER A 10 16.71 -38.11 1.30
CA SER A 10 17.86 -38.93 1.70
C SER A 10 17.53 -40.41 1.71
N LYS A 11 18.20 -41.18 0.84
CA LYS A 11 18.05 -42.65 0.77
C LYS A 11 18.49 -43.34 2.07
N LYS A 12 19.50 -42.79 2.78
CA LYS A 12 19.99 -43.34 4.06
C LYS A 12 18.95 -43.16 5.16
N PHE A 13 18.36 -41.97 5.25
CA PHE A 13 17.33 -41.65 6.24
C PHE A 13 16.04 -42.45 6.00
N ARG A 14 15.65 -42.62 4.74
CA ARG A 14 14.49 -43.43 4.35
C ARG A 14 14.58 -44.90 4.80
N LYS A 15 15.78 -45.49 4.80
CA LYS A 15 15.97 -46.87 5.26
C LYS A 15 15.66 -47.03 6.75
N GLN A 16 15.96 -46.02 7.55
CA GLN A 16 15.69 -46.01 8.99
C GLN A 16 14.28 -45.55 9.31
N HIS A 17 13.72 -44.64 8.51
CA HIS A 17 12.39 -44.05 8.67
C HIS A 17 11.60 -44.14 7.36
N PRO A 18 10.90 -45.26 7.10
CA PRO A 18 10.23 -45.49 5.82
C PRO A 18 8.93 -44.68 5.64
N PHE A 19 8.30 -44.24 6.74
CA PHE A 19 7.04 -43.50 6.71
C PHE A 19 7.15 -42.18 7.47
N CYS A 20 6.35 -41.20 7.05
CA CYS A 20 6.20 -39.95 7.80
C CYS A 20 5.52 -40.23 9.14
N PRO A 21 6.12 -39.88 10.29
CA PRO A 21 5.52 -40.10 11.61
C PRO A 21 4.15 -39.42 11.76
N TRP A 22 3.92 -38.34 11.02
CA TRP A 22 2.69 -37.56 11.09
C TRP A 22 1.69 -37.89 9.97
N PHE A 23 1.98 -38.91 9.14
CA PHE A 23 1.16 -39.29 7.98
C PHE A 23 0.69 -38.10 7.12
N HIS A 24 1.56 -37.10 6.97
CA HIS A 24 1.18 -35.85 6.32
C HIS A 24 0.80 -36.08 4.84
N PRO A 25 -0.32 -35.54 4.33
CA PRO A 25 -0.79 -35.85 2.97
C PRO A 25 0.21 -35.51 1.84
N THR A 26 1.07 -34.52 2.05
CA THR A 26 2.11 -34.15 1.06
C THR A 26 3.25 -35.17 0.97
N PHE A 27 3.38 -36.07 1.94
CA PHE A 27 4.32 -37.19 1.89
C PHE A 27 3.80 -38.33 1.03
N THR A 28 2.50 -38.64 1.10
CA THR A 28 1.89 -39.73 0.32
C THR A 28 1.60 -39.35 -1.13
N LYS A 29 1.25 -38.08 -1.39
CA LYS A 29 0.87 -37.59 -2.72
C LYS A 29 1.99 -36.84 -3.46
N GLY A 30 3.18 -36.69 -2.87
CA GLY A 30 4.22 -35.83 -3.43
C GLY A 30 5.60 -35.96 -2.80
N ASN A 31 6.40 -34.89 -2.88
CA ASN A 31 7.82 -34.90 -2.51
C ASN A 31 8.10 -34.73 -1.00
N GLY A 32 7.09 -34.92 -0.14
CA GLY A 32 7.20 -34.68 1.30
C GLY A 32 7.11 -33.19 1.69
N CYS A 33 7.25 -32.90 2.98
CA CYS A 33 7.15 -31.54 3.50
C CYS A 33 8.36 -30.70 3.08
N THR A 34 8.11 -29.49 2.57
CA THR A 34 9.15 -28.50 2.28
C THR A 34 8.78 -27.18 2.94
N ALA A 35 9.73 -26.55 3.61
CA ALA A 35 9.52 -25.25 4.25
C ALA A 35 10.69 -24.33 3.91
N TYR A 36 10.40 -23.08 3.57
CA TYR A 36 11.43 -22.07 3.42
C TYR A 36 11.73 -21.49 4.80
N LEU A 37 12.90 -21.82 5.32
CA LEU A 37 13.45 -21.19 6.51
C LEU A 37 13.92 -19.79 6.11
N ARG A 38 13.30 -18.77 6.71
CA ARG A 38 13.78 -17.39 6.61
C ARG A 38 15.09 -17.32 7.39
N ALA A 39 16.20 -17.13 6.68
CA ALA A 39 17.53 -16.98 7.29
C ALA A 39 17.78 -15.54 7.75
N ASP A 40 16.93 -14.62 7.33
CA ASP A 40 17.15 -13.19 7.51
C ASP A 40 16.52 -12.74 8.83
N THR A 41 17.25 -11.94 9.61
CA THR A 41 16.63 -11.17 10.70
C THR A 41 15.50 -10.34 10.11
N ASN A 42 14.28 -10.56 10.57
CA ASN A 42 13.13 -9.89 10.00
C ASN A 42 13.29 -8.40 10.29
N ILE A 43 13.45 -7.57 9.26
CA ILE A 43 13.58 -6.12 9.44
C ILE A 43 12.42 -5.53 10.26
N ARG A 44 11.26 -6.20 10.27
CA ARG A 44 10.10 -5.81 11.09
C ARG A 44 10.37 -5.98 12.58
N GLU A 45 11.20 -6.92 13.01
CA GLU A 45 11.59 -7.07 14.43
C GLU A 45 12.46 -5.91 14.91
N LYS A 46 13.17 -5.24 13.99
CA LYS A 46 13.99 -4.05 14.29
C LYS A 46 13.17 -2.76 14.33
N ILE A 47 11.89 -2.79 13.95
CA ILE A 47 11.03 -1.61 13.96
C ILE A 47 10.34 -1.51 15.32
N PRO A 48 10.47 -0.38 16.03
CA PRO A 48 9.85 -0.21 17.35
C PRO A 48 8.36 0.17 17.21
N TYR A 49 7.52 -0.78 16.77
CA TYR A 49 6.10 -0.55 16.49
C TYR A 49 5.30 0.01 17.68
N GLN A 50 5.72 -0.28 18.91
CA GLN A 50 5.01 0.09 20.13
C GLN A 50 5.35 1.52 20.61
N THR A 51 6.24 2.24 19.93
CA THR A 51 6.63 3.58 20.37
C THR A 51 5.68 4.66 19.86
N LYS A 52 5.62 5.77 20.59
CA LYS A 52 4.80 6.94 20.21
C LYS A 52 5.34 7.58 18.94
N GLU A 53 6.66 7.60 18.78
CA GLU A 53 7.36 8.11 17.61
C GLU A 53 6.95 7.33 16.36
N PHE A 54 6.94 6.00 16.44
CA PHE A 54 6.49 5.14 15.33
C PHE A 54 5.04 5.46 14.97
N THR A 55 4.17 5.53 15.98
CA THR A 55 2.74 5.83 15.78
C THR A 55 2.55 7.19 15.11
N ASN A 56 3.29 8.22 15.53
CA ASN A 56 3.21 9.55 14.95
C ASN A 56 3.67 9.56 13.48
N VAL A 57 4.83 8.96 13.19
CA VAL A 57 5.35 8.85 11.82
C VAL A 57 4.40 8.05 10.92
N TYR A 58 3.85 6.95 11.43
CA TYR A 58 2.87 6.13 10.73
C TYR A 58 1.59 6.92 10.41
N ASN A 59 1.09 7.71 11.36
CA ASN A 59 -0.08 8.57 11.18
C ASN A 59 0.16 9.67 10.14
N MET A 60 1.34 10.29 10.14
CA MET A 60 1.73 11.27 9.11
C MET A 60 1.74 10.63 7.73
N ARG A 61 2.41 9.48 7.58
CA ARG A 61 2.43 8.72 6.32
C ARG A 61 1.02 8.36 5.85
N SER A 62 0.19 7.77 6.71
CA SER A 62 -1.18 7.37 6.37
C SER A 62 -2.05 8.58 5.96
N SER A 63 -1.80 9.74 6.55
CA SER A 63 -2.48 10.98 6.17
C SER A 63 -2.07 11.44 4.77
N SER A 64 -0.77 11.38 4.45
CA SER A 64 -0.26 11.66 3.09
C SER A 64 -0.81 10.68 2.05
N GLU A 65 -0.78 9.37 2.31
CA GLU A 65 -1.30 8.34 1.41
C GLU A 65 -2.78 8.55 1.10
N ARG A 66 -3.59 8.90 2.11
CA ARG A 66 -5.01 9.24 1.92
C ARG A 66 -5.22 10.43 0.99
N LEU A 67 -4.31 11.41 0.99
CA LEU A 67 -4.37 12.56 0.08
C LEU A 67 -3.99 12.15 -1.34
N PHE A 68 -2.94 11.34 -1.52
CA PHE A 68 -2.56 10.76 -2.81
C PHE A 68 -3.68 9.92 -3.43
N SER A 69 -4.32 9.03 -2.67
CA SER A 69 -5.43 8.20 -3.19
C SER A 69 -6.61 9.03 -3.68
N ARG A 70 -6.86 10.20 -3.07
CA ARG A 70 -7.93 11.11 -3.51
C ARG A 70 -7.55 11.82 -4.80
N LEU A 71 -6.34 12.37 -4.86
CA LEU A 71 -5.82 13.02 -6.07
C LEU A 71 -5.74 12.06 -7.25
N LEU A 72 -5.40 10.79 -7.00
CA LEU A 72 -5.37 9.76 -8.02
C LEU A 72 -6.72 9.64 -8.76
N SER A 73 -7.82 9.70 -8.00
CA SER A 73 -9.17 9.61 -8.58
C SER A 73 -9.62 10.87 -9.33
N LEU A 74 -9.00 12.02 -9.07
CA LEU A 74 -9.45 13.33 -9.56
C LEU A 74 -8.61 13.85 -10.73
N THR A 75 -7.28 13.84 -10.58
CA THR A 75 -6.36 14.49 -11.52
C THR A 75 -5.39 13.52 -12.17
N MET A 76 -5.07 12.38 -11.53
CA MET A 76 -4.02 11.50 -12.04
C MET A 76 -4.52 10.35 -12.92
N ARG A 77 -5.84 10.13 -13.05
CA ARG A 77 -6.38 9.08 -13.93
C ARG A 77 -6.29 9.47 -15.42
N ASN A 78 -6.60 10.72 -15.74
CA ASN A 78 -6.59 11.28 -17.10
C ASN A 78 -5.93 12.66 -17.04
N LEU A 79 -4.61 12.71 -17.25
CA LEU A 79 -3.90 13.99 -17.23
C LEU A 79 -4.03 14.72 -18.57
N PRO A 80 -4.20 16.05 -18.55
CA PRO A 80 -4.19 16.87 -19.77
C PRO A 80 -2.78 17.09 -20.33
N VAL A 81 -1.73 16.72 -19.57
CA VAL A 81 -0.32 16.94 -19.93
C VAL A 81 0.39 15.62 -20.23
N LYS A 82 1.40 15.69 -21.11
CA LYS A 82 2.26 14.55 -21.48
C LYS A 82 3.72 14.81 -21.07
N GLY A 83 4.43 13.76 -20.65
CA GLY A 83 5.84 13.81 -20.27
C GLY A 83 6.08 13.84 -18.76
N ILE A 84 7.13 13.15 -18.30
CA ILE A 84 7.40 12.89 -16.87
C ILE A 84 7.49 14.20 -16.06
N ASN A 85 8.21 15.20 -16.58
CA ASN A 85 8.37 16.49 -15.89
C ASN A 85 7.04 17.26 -15.78
N ALA A 86 6.27 17.31 -16.87
CA ALA A 86 4.97 17.98 -16.86
C ALA A 86 3.98 17.29 -15.92
N VAL A 87 3.97 15.96 -15.91
CA VAL A 87 3.17 15.14 -14.98
C VAL A 87 3.61 15.38 -13.54
N SER A 88 4.92 15.39 -13.26
CA SER A 88 5.46 15.67 -11.91
C SER A 88 5.04 17.05 -11.41
N ASN A 89 5.17 18.08 -12.26
CA ASN A 89 4.76 19.44 -11.93
C ASN A 89 3.24 19.53 -11.71
N HIS A 90 2.43 18.91 -12.57
CA HIS A 90 0.98 18.88 -12.43
C HIS A 90 0.54 18.22 -11.12
N CYS A 91 1.11 17.06 -10.79
CA CYS A 91 0.86 16.37 -9.54
C CYS A 91 1.25 17.23 -8.33
N THR A 92 2.38 17.94 -8.40
CA THR A 92 2.85 18.84 -7.32
C THR A 92 1.89 20.01 -7.11
N LEU A 93 1.44 20.66 -8.19
CA LEU A 93 0.44 21.73 -8.13
C LEU A 93 -0.91 21.23 -7.58
N ALA A 94 -1.35 20.04 -7.98
CA ALA A 94 -2.55 19.41 -7.44
C ALA A 94 -2.44 19.16 -5.92
N HIS A 95 -1.26 18.79 -5.43
CA HIS A 95 -1.03 18.64 -3.99
C HIS A 95 -1.07 19.98 -3.24
N ILE A 96 -0.38 21.00 -3.76
CA ILE A 96 -0.34 22.34 -3.16
C ILE A 96 -1.74 22.94 -3.06
N THR A 97 -2.52 22.84 -4.14
CA THR A 97 -3.91 23.34 -4.18
C THR A 97 -4.81 22.61 -3.17
N CYS A 98 -4.69 21.28 -3.05
CA CYS A 98 -5.42 20.51 -2.04
C CYS A 98 -5.08 20.95 -0.61
N LEU A 99 -3.80 21.16 -0.31
CA LEU A 99 -3.36 21.68 0.99
C LEU A 99 -3.87 23.11 1.24
N GLY A 100 -3.88 23.96 0.21
CA GLY A 100 -4.44 25.31 0.28
C GLY A 100 -5.92 25.33 0.62
N ILE A 101 -6.72 24.48 -0.03
CA ILE A 101 -8.16 24.31 0.27
C ILE A 101 -8.36 23.82 1.70
N ALA A 102 -7.58 22.82 2.13
CA ALA A 102 -7.66 22.29 3.49
C ALA A 102 -7.31 23.35 4.54
N LEU A 103 -6.28 24.18 4.29
CA LEU A 103 -5.89 25.28 5.16
C LEU A 103 -6.98 26.36 5.23
N ALA A 104 -7.55 26.75 4.09
CA ALA A 104 -8.65 27.71 4.03
C ALA A 104 -9.89 27.21 4.78
N ALA A 105 -10.24 25.93 4.63
CA ALA A 105 -11.33 25.30 5.37
C ALA A 105 -11.09 25.32 6.89
N CYS A 106 -9.86 25.05 7.32
CA CYS A 106 -9.48 25.14 8.74
C CYS A 106 -9.58 26.58 9.27
N LYS A 107 -9.08 27.58 8.52
CA LYS A 107 -9.11 28.99 8.93
C LYS A 107 -10.54 29.56 8.98
N THR A 108 -11.43 29.09 8.12
CA THR A 108 -12.83 29.54 8.07
C THR A 108 -13.75 28.77 9.04
N GLY A 109 -13.20 27.93 9.93
CA GLY A 109 -13.98 27.15 10.89
C GLY A 109 -14.67 25.90 10.31
N HIS A 110 -14.52 25.64 9.01
CA HIS A 110 -15.14 24.52 8.32
C HIS A 110 -14.20 23.30 8.25
N ARG A 111 -13.72 22.81 9.40
CA ARG A 111 -12.73 21.72 9.45
C ARG A 111 -13.24 20.43 8.78
N ASP A 112 -14.54 20.18 8.81
CA ASP A 112 -15.19 19.03 8.16
C ASP A 112 -15.09 19.11 6.63
N LYS A 113 -15.00 20.33 6.09
CA LYS A 113 -14.86 20.61 4.66
C LYS A 113 -13.41 20.56 4.18
N ALA A 114 -12.42 20.43 5.07
CA ALA A 114 -11.02 20.23 4.67
C ALA A 114 -10.83 18.92 3.87
N ARG A 115 -11.78 17.97 4.00
CA ARG A 115 -11.83 16.70 3.26
C ARG A 115 -12.63 16.78 1.96
N TYR A 116 -13.31 17.90 1.69
CA TYR A 116 -14.37 17.98 0.68
C TYR A 116 -13.86 17.99 -0.77
N ILE A 117 -12.54 17.97 -1.00
CA ILE A 117 -11.92 17.98 -2.33
C ILE A 117 -12.53 16.92 -3.27
N LYS A 118 -12.89 15.74 -2.74
CA LYS A 118 -13.55 14.67 -3.50
C LYS A 118 -14.98 15.00 -3.95
N SER A 119 -15.74 15.77 -3.17
CA SER A 119 -17.12 16.17 -3.49
C SER A 119 -17.18 17.55 -4.16
N PHE A 120 -16.23 18.43 -3.86
CA PHE A 120 -16.15 19.79 -4.37
C PHE A 120 -15.75 19.82 -5.85
N LEU A 121 -14.69 19.10 -6.21
CA LEU A 121 -14.13 19.18 -7.56
C LEU A 121 -15.02 18.59 -8.66
N PRO A 122 -15.73 17.45 -8.47
CA PRO A 122 -16.68 16.96 -9.47
C PRO A 122 -17.84 17.94 -9.70
N ASN A 123 -18.33 18.58 -8.64
CA ASN A 123 -19.40 19.58 -8.74
C ASN A 123 -18.91 20.84 -9.46
N LEU A 124 -17.69 21.31 -9.14
CA LEU A 124 -17.06 22.44 -9.82
C LEU A 124 -16.79 22.11 -11.30
N TYR A 125 -16.32 20.90 -11.61
CA TYR A 125 -16.08 20.45 -12.98
C TYR A 125 -17.39 20.41 -13.78
N HIS A 126 -18.46 19.85 -13.22
CA HIS A 126 -19.78 19.87 -13.87
C HIS A 126 -20.29 21.30 -14.09
N GLN A 127 -20.09 22.21 -13.13
CA GLN A 127 -20.44 23.62 -13.31
C GLN A 127 -19.64 24.27 -14.45
N ILE A 128 -18.31 24.09 -14.47
CA ILE A 128 -17.45 24.67 -15.51
C ILE A 128 -17.79 24.10 -16.90
N VAL A 129 -18.03 22.81 -17.02
CA VAL A 129 -18.39 22.17 -18.30
C VAL A 129 -19.75 22.66 -18.80
N ASN A 130 -20.73 22.83 -17.90
CA ASN A 130 -22.04 23.37 -18.26
C ASN A 130 -21.97 24.86 -18.62
N ASP A 131 -21.11 25.64 -17.97
CA ASP A 131 -20.90 27.07 -18.29
C ASP A 131 -20.12 27.28 -19.61
N GLN A 132 -19.37 26.27 -20.06
CA GLN A 132 -18.59 26.31 -21.32
C GLN A 132 -19.38 25.84 -22.55
N ASN A 133 -20.60 25.33 -22.37
CA ASN A 133 -21.45 24.84 -23.46
C ASN A 133 -22.91 25.28 -23.21
N PRO A 134 -23.30 26.52 -23.61
CA PRO A 134 -24.64 27.04 -23.39
C PRO A 134 -25.72 26.30 -24.16
#